data_AF-A0A2E3L357-F1
#
_entry.id   AF-A0A2E3L357-F1
#
_cell.length_a   1.000
_cell.length_b   1.000
_cell.length_c   1.000
_cell.angle_alpha   90.00
_cell.angle_beta   90.00
_cell.angle_gamma   90.00
#
_symmetry.space_group_name_H-M   'P 1'
#
loop_
_entity.id
_entity.type
_entity.pdbx_description
1 polymer ?
#
loop_
_entity_poly.entity_id
_entity_poly.type
_entity_poly.pdbx_seq_one_letter_code
_entity_poly.pdbx_strand_id
1 'polypeptide(L)' 'MAKELPKRARVAIVGGGVIGCSIAYHLTKIGWDDVVLLERKK' A
#
# COMPACT_ATOMS: atom_id res chain seq x y z
N MET A 1 17.02 -6.18 7.23
CA MET A 1 16.11 -5.92 8.36
C MET A 1 14.69 -5.91 7.83
N ALA A 2 13.78 -6.68 8.43
CA ALA A 2 12.36 -6.54 8.13
C ALA A 2 11.89 -5.21 8.74
N LYS A 3 11.36 -4.31 7.91
CA LYS A 3 10.79 -3.04 8.38
C LYS A 3 9.51 -3.37 9.14
N GLU A 4 9.37 -2.86 10.36
CA GLU A 4 8.13 -3.02 11.12
C GLU A 4 6.95 -2.45 10.31
N LEU A 5 5.89 -3.23 10.20
CA LEU A 5 4.66 -2.78 9.55
C LEU A 5 3.92 -1.80 10.47
N PRO A 6 3.29 -0.76 9.91
CA PRO A 6 2.48 0.15 10.71
C PRO A 6 1.31 -0.62 11.36
N LYS A 7 1.00 -0.28 12.61
CA LYS A 7 -0.08 -0.94 13.39
C LYS A 7 -1.49 -0.57 12.91
N ARG A 8 -1.61 0.51 12.15
CA ARG A 8 -2.84 1.05 11.58
C ARG A 8 -2.53 1.58 10.20
N ALA A 9 -3.49 1.48 9.31
CA ALA A 9 -3.46 2.12 8.01
C ALA A 9 -4.87 2.61 7.68
N ARG A 10 -4.97 3.79 7.07
CA ARG A 10 -6.22 4.29 6.51
C ARG A 10 -6.69 3.44 5.34
N VAL A 11 -5.75 2.92 4.54
CA VAL A 11 -6.02 1.97 3.44
C VAL A 11 -5.00 0.86 3.43
N ALA A 12 -5.47 -0.38 3.34
CA ALA A 12 -4.67 -1.55 3.02
C ALA A 12 -5.08 -2.11 1.65
N ILE A 13 -4.14 -2.11 0.70
CA ILE A 13 -4.30 -2.66 -0.65
C ILE A 13 -3.67 -4.05 -0.65
N VAL A 14 -4.44 -5.07 -1.03
CA VAL A 14 -3.96 -6.47 -1.13
C VAL A 14 -3.82 -6.83 -2.60
N GLY A 15 -2.58 -7.09 -3.04
CA GLY A 15 -2.19 -7.34 -4.42
C GLY A 15 -1.43 -6.14 -5.02
N GLY A 16 -0.17 -6.35 -5.36
CA GLY A 16 0.77 -5.41 -5.98
C GLY A 16 0.85 -5.50 -7.50
N GLY A 17 -0.19 -6.03 -8.15
CA GLY A 17 -0.32 -5.98 -9.61
C GLY A 17 -0.60 -4.57 -10.14
N VAL A 18 -0.83 -4.45 -11.45
CA VAL A 18 -1.05 -3.16 -12.15
C VAL A 18 -2.13 -2.31 -11.48
N ILE A 19 -3.25 -2.94 -11.12
CA ILE A 19 -4.38 -2.26 -10.49
C ILE A 19 -4.01 -1.78 -9.07
N GLY A 20 -3.38 -2.64 -8.25
CA GLY A 20 -3.00 -2.28 -6.89
C GLY A 20 -2.01 -1.12 -6.83
N CYS A 21 -1.01 -1.13 -7.70
CA CYS A 21 -0.06 -0.03 -7.84
C CYS A 21 -0.73 1.25 -8.36
N SER A 22 -1.66 1.14 -9.32
CA SER A 22 -2.42 2.30 -9.81
C SER A 22 -3.24 2.95 -8.69
N ILE A 23 -3.91 2.15 -7.86
CA ILE A 23 -4.68 2.64 -6.71
C ILE A 23 -3.75 3.34 -5.70
N ALA A 24 -2.63 2.71 -5.33
CA ALA A 24 -1.66 3.29 -4.40
C ALA A 24 -1.11 4.63 -4.91
N TYR A 25 -0.77 4.71 -6.20
CA TYR A 25 -0.30 5.95 -6.83
C TYR A 25 -1.35 7.06 -6.80
N HIS A 26 -2.60 6.78 -7.18
CA HIS A 26 -3.62 7.81 -7.19
C HIS A 26 -4.00 8.29 -5.78
N LEU A 27 -4.05 7.38 -4.79
CA LEU A 27 -4.29 7.74 -3.39
C LEU A 27 -3.20 8.65 -2.84
N THR A 28 -1.94 8.30 -3.07
CA THR A 28 -0.80 9.13 -2.63
C THR A 28 -0.75 10.46 -3.37
N LYS A 29 -1.08 10.49 -4.67
CA LYS A 29 -1.17 11.71 -5.47
C LYS A 29 -2.22 12.71 -4.99
N ILE A 30 -3.36 12.23 -4.45
CA ILE A 30 -4.39 13.10 -3.86
C ILE A 30 -4.10 13.44 -2.38
N GLY A 31 -2.91 13.12 -1.88
CA GLY A 31 -2.42 13.53 -0.56
C GLY A 31 -2.68 12.54 0.56
N TRP A 32 -2.99 11.28 0.27
CA TRP A 32 -3.08 10.27 1.32
C TRP A 32 -1.67 9.78 1.66
N ASP A 33 -1.30 9.91 2.92
CA ASP A 33 0.00 9.54 3.48
C ASP A 33 0.00 8.17 4.17
N ASP A 34 -1.18 7.68 4.57
CA ASP A 34 -1.37 6.42 5.28
C ASP A 34 -1.97 5.31 4.41
N VAL A 35 -1.18 4.85 3.43
CA VAL A 35 -1.55 3.79 2.48
C VAL A 35 -0.52 2.66 2.54
N VAL A 36 -0.99 1.43 2.78
CA VAL A 36 -0.16 0.22 2.80
C VAL A 36 -0.54 -0.68 1.63
N LEU A 37 0.44 -1.13 0.85
CA LEU A 37 0.27 -2.15 -0.20
C LEU A 37 0.98 -3.43 0.22
N LEU A 38 0.25 -4.54 0.19
CA LEU A 38 0.71 -5.87 0.55
C LEU A 38 0.67 -6.76 -0.69
N GLU A 39 1.79 -7.42 -1.01
CA GLU A 39 1.85 -8.46 -2.02
C GLU A 39 2.53 -9.69 -1.42
N ARG A 40 2.07 -10.88 -1.80
CA ARG A 40 2.68 -12.12 -1.37
C ARG A 40 4.02 -12.29 -2.08
N LYS A 41 5.10 -12.21 -1.32
CA LYS A 41 6.41 -12.71 -1.77
C LYS A 41 6.37 -14.24 -1.75
N LYS A 42 6.89 -14.89 -2.81
CA LYS A 42 7.24 -16.32 -2.75
C LYS A 42 8.46 -16.51 -1.86
#